data_AF-A0A1X1HVK7-F1
#
_entry.id   AF-A0A1X1HVK7-F1
#
_cell.length_a   1.000
_cell.length_b   1.000
_cell.length_c   1.000
_cell.angle_alpha   90.00
_cell.angle_beta   90.00
_cell.angle_gamma   90.00
#
_symmetry.space_group_name_H-M   'P 1'
#
loop_
_entity.id
_entity.type
_entity.pdbx_description
1 polymer ?
#
loop_
_entity_poly.entity_id
_entity_poly.type
_entity_poly.pdbx_seq_one_letter_code
_entity_poly.pdbx_strand_id
1 'polypeptide(L)'
;MYFITGFFVLLFLVSFLRDNRSLWNPALLLLSLLFSYMSIANLFYEAGQKEVHMVFFAGIFLLLPLLVFLSGFFLIYNGFVLLKKEGKSKANYLSLGLGCVILFFFVIMAIRVSDTNGLFYTNHLVNIIFFFLIYSYLIFGFAFAGFLLYSILYLFIPKKKYYDFIIIHGAGLLNGEKVTPLLKSRIDKAVEAYHQSLNPNVKIIASGGRGGDEKISEAQAICNYLLEETDVPREAILLEEDSTTTYENLLFSKEMGEKLVASPRFLFVTNDYHVFRTSTYARRIGMKGDGLGCRTAAYYIPSAFIREYIALCVKMRWLFLAFYILLILALIFSYRGILW
;
A
#
# COMPACT_ATOMS: atom_id res chain seq x y z
N MET A 1 30.55 2.84 -2.09
CA MET A 1 29.12 3.23 -2.19
C MET A 1 28.52 2.90 -3.55
N TYR A 2 29.12 3.33 -4.65
CA TYR A 2 28.59 3.14 -6.01
C TYR A 2 28.25 1.70 -6.39
N PHE A 3 29.09 0.72 -6.01
CA PHE A 3 28.83 -0.69 -6.26
C PHE A 3 27.52 -1.18 -5.60
N ILE A 4 27.29 -0.79 -4.34
CA ILE A 4 26.07 -1.15 -3.59
C ILE A 4 24.85 -0.49 -4.24
N THR A 5 24.97 0.77 -4.66
CA THR A 5 23.92 1.46 -5.42
C THR A 5 23.57 0.73 -6.71
N GLY A 6 24.59 0.41 -7.53
CA GLY A 6 24.41 -0.32 -8.78
C GLY A 6 23.74 -1.68 -8.57
N PHE A 7 24.14 -2.41 -7.52
CA PHE A 7 23.54 -3.68 -7.13
C PHE A 7 22.04 -3.55 -6.82
N PHE A 8 21.63 -2.63 -5.94
CA PHE A 8 20.22 -2.48 -5.57
C PHE A 8 19.37 -1.94 -6.72
N VAL A 9 19.88 -0.98 -7.49
CA VAL A 9 19.19 -0.45 -8.68
C VAL A 9 18.98 -1.57 -9.70
N LEU A 10 19.99 -2.39 -9.96
CA LEU A 10 19.87 -3.53 -10.87
C LEU A 10 18.84 -4.55 -10.35
N LEU A 11 18.89 -4.91 -9.06
CA LEU A 11 17.90 -5.82 -8.46
C LEU A 11 16.47 -5.28 -8.58
N PHE A 12 16.28 -3.99 -8.32
CA PHE A 12 14.99 -3.34 -8.49
C PHE A 12 14.51 -3.42 -9.94
N LEU A 13 15.35 -3.02 -10.91
CA LEU A 13 15.00 -3.06 -12.32
C LEU A 13 14.68 -4.48 -12.80
N VAL A 14 15.51 -5.47 -12.45
CA VAL A 14 15.29 -6.88 -12.80
C VAL A 14 13.98 -7.40 -12.21
N SER A 15 13.74 -7.14 -10.91
CA SER A 15 12.50 -7.56 -10.25
C SER A 15 11.26 -6.88 -10.82
N PHE A 16 11.37 -5.58 -11.12
CA PHE A 16 10.29 -4.76 -11.68
C PHE A 16 9.93 -5.18 -13.11
N LEU A 17 10.94 -5.37 -13.97
CA LEU A 17 10.74 -5.77 -15.37
C LEU A 17 10.24 -7.21 -15.49
N ARG A 18 10.67 -8.10 -14.58
CA ARG A 18 10.17 -9.47 -14.51
C ARG A 18 8.71 -9.53 -14.06
N ASP A 19 8.37 -8.82 -12.98
CA ASP A 19 7.00 -8.71 -12.48
C ASP A 19 6.83 -7.48 -11.60
N ASN A 20 6.21 -6.44 -12.15
CA ASN A 20 5.91 -5.20 -11.43
C ASN A 20 4.89 -5.38 -10.29
N ARG A 21 4.30 -6.58 -10.11
CA ARG A 21 3.38 -6.90 -9.00
C ARG A 21 4.10 -7.59 -7.84
N SER A 22 5.42 -7.75 -7.90
CA SER A 22 6.21 -8.39 -6.85
C SER A 22 6.19 -7.60 -5.54
N LEU A 23 6.04 -8.32 -4.42
CA LEU A 23 6.12 -7.76 -3.08
C LEU A 23 7.54 -7.35 -2.66
N TRP A 24 8.56 -7.72 -3.43
CA TRP A 24 9.94 -7.29 -3.21
C TRP A 24 10.21 -5.88 -3.75
N ASN A 25 9.45 -5.45 -4.76
CA ASN A 25 9.71 -4.16 -5.43
C ASN A 25 9.60 -2.95 -4.49
N PRO A 26 8.67 -2.89 -3.52
CA PRO A 26 8.65 -1.83 -2.50
C PRO A 26 9.96 -1.67 -1.73
N ALA A 27 10.52 -2.77 -1.24
CA ALA A 27 11.78 -2.75 -0.50
C ALA A 27 12.97 -2.41 -1.42
N LEU A 28 13.03 -3.03 -2.61
CA LEU A 28 14.09 -2.78 -3.57
C LEU A 28 14.09 -1.35 -4.10
N LEU A 29 12.92 -0.76 -4.35
CA LEU A 29 12.79 0.65 -4.73
C LEU A 29 13.36 1.55 -3.63
N LEU A 30 12.96 1.34 -2.38
CA LEU A 30 13.40 2.19 -1.28
C LEU A 30 14.91 2.06 -1.03
N LEU A 31 15.48 0.85 -1.08
CA LEU A 31 16.93 0.64 -1.00
C LEU A 31 17.65 1.31 -2.18
N SER A 32 17.13 1.18 -3.40
CA SER A 32 17.71 1.82 -4.59
C SER A 32 17.75 3.33 -4.45
N LEU A 33 16.67 3.96 -3.98
CA LEU A 33 16.59 5.39 -3.75
C LEU A 33 17.55 5.84 -2.64
N LEU A 34 17.57 5.12 -1.50
CA LEU A 34 18.46 5.40 -0.38
C LEU A 34 19.93 5.35 -0.79
N PHE A 35 20.37 4.26 -1.44
CA PHE A 35 21.76 4.13 -1.86
C PHE A 35 22.11 5.06 -3.02
N SER A 36 21.16 5.41 -3.89
CA SER A 36 21.39 6.44 -4.92
C SER A 36 21.63 7.80 -4.28
N TYR A 37 20.83 8.17 -3.28
CA TYR A 37 21.00 9.40 -2.52
C TYR A 37 22.37 9.46 -1.83
N MET A 38 22.77 8.39 -1.15
CA MET A 38 24.07 8.32 -0.47
C MET A 38 25.25 8.34 -1.45
N SER A 39 25.11 7.74 -2.64
CA SER A 39 26.13 7.80 -3.67
C SER A 39 26.27 9.20 -4.29
N ILE A 40 25.16 9.92 -4.50
CA ILE A 40 25.21 11.33 -4.93
C ILE A 40 25.92 12.18 -3.88
N ALA A 41 25.61 12.00 -2.60
CA ALA A 41 26.29 12.70 -1.52
C ALA A 41 27.81 12.39 -1.51
N ASN A 42 28.20 11.14 -1.71
CA ASN A 42 29.60 10.72 -1.80
C ASN A 42 30.33 11.31 -3.02
N LEU A 43 29.63 11.46 -4.15
CA LEU A 43 30.19 12.08 -5.36
C LEU A 43 30.61 13.54 -5.13
N PHE A 44 29.80 14.32 -4.40
CA PHE A 44 30.17 15.68 -4.02
C PHE A 44 31.39 15.73 -3.10
N TYR A 45 31.52 14.76 -2.20
CA TYR A 45 32.70 14.67 -1.34
C TYR A 45 33.97 14.38 -2.14
N GLU A 46 33.92 13.42 -3.06
CA GLU A 46 35.03 13.07 -3.95
C GLU A 46 35.40 14.22 -4.90
N ALA A 47 34.41 15.01 -5.34
CA ALA A 47 34.61 16.22 -6.12
C ALA A 47 35.16 17.42 -5.32
N GLY A 48 35.47 17.24 -4.03
CA GLY A 48 35.99 18.30 -3.15
C GLY A 48 34.92 19.29 -2.65
N GLN A 49 33.65 19.11 -3.01
CA GLN A 49 32.53 19.97 -2.59
C GLN A 49 31.98 19.54 -1.22
N LYS A 50 32.78 19.71 -0.17
CA LYS A 50 32.44 19.28 1.20
C LYS A 50 31.16 19.90 1.74
N GLU A 51 30.91 21.18 1.47
CA GLU A 51 29.69 21.86 1.91
C GLU A 51 28.44 21.21 1.30
N VAL A 52 28.48 20.88 0.01
CA VAL A 52 27.36 20.22 -0.67
C VAL A 52 27.15 18.81 -0.11
N HIS A 53 28.23 18.05 0.10
CA HIS A 53 28.14 16.75 0.78
C HIS A 53 27.46 16.86 2.15
N MET A 54 27.85 17.83 2.97
CA MET A 54 27.25 18.07 4.28
C MET A 54 25.76 18.44 4.18
N VAL A 55 25.35 19.22 3.19
CA VAL A 55 23.93 19.53 2.95
C VAL A 55 23.12 18.28 2.62
N PHE A 56 23.65 17.38 1.79
CA PHE A 56 23.00 16.09 1.51
C PHE A 56 22.90 15.22 2.78
N PHE A 57 23.97 15.11 3.56
CA PHE A 57 23.91 14.37 4.82
C PHE A 57 22.93 15.01 5.82
N ALA A 58 22.95 16.32 5.99
CA ALA A 58 21.99 17.04 6.82
C ALA A 58 20.55 16.81 6.36
N GLY A 59 20.29 16.73 5.05
CA GLY A 59 18.98 16.40 4.50
C GLY A 59 18.43 15.08 5.03
N ILE A 60 19.18 13.98 4.96
CA ILE A 60 18.68 12.69 5.43
C ILE A 60 18.55 12.60 6.95
N PHE A 61 19.42 13.27 7.71
CA PHE A 61 19.42 13.20 9.18
C PHE A 61 18.54 14.25 9.87
N LEU A 62 18.20 15.36 9.20
CA LEU A 62 17.36 16.42 9.76
C LEU A 62 16.02 16.53 9.05
N LEU A 63 16.02 16.64 7.71
CA LEU A 63 14.78 16.87 6.96
C LEU A 63 13.86 15.64 7.00
N LEU A 64 14.40 14.43 6.84
CA LEU A 64 13.57 13.23 6.85
C LEU A 64 12.87 13.03 8.21
N PRO A 65 13.56 13.07 9.38
CA PRO A 65 12.86 13.03 10.67
C PRO A 65 11.86 14.17 10.86
N LEU A 66 12.19 15.39 10.42
CA LEU A 66 11.26 16.52 10.50
C LEU A 66 9.98 16.27 9.68
N LEU A 67 10.10 15.78 8.45
CA LEU A 67 8.94 15.45 7.61
C LEU A 67 8.09 14.34 8.24
N VAL A 68 8.72 13.32 8.82
CA VAL A 68 8.00 12.26 9.52
C VAL A 68 7.29 12.82 10.77
N PHE A 69 7.94 13.69 11.54
CA PHE A 69 7.33 14.37 12.67
C PHE A 69 6.10 15.20 12.26
N LEU A 70 6.23 16.03 11.23
CA LEU A 70 5.12 16.84 10.69
C LEU A 70 3.98 15.96 10.17
N SER A 71 4.29 14.81 9.58
CA SER A 71 3.29 13.84 9.15
C SER A 71 2.44 13.31 10.31
N GLY A 72 2.98 13.23 11.52
CA GLY A 72 2.25 12.86 12.73
C GLY A 72 1.09 13.80 13.03
N PHE A 73 1.34 15.12 13.01
CA PHE A 73 0.28 16.13 13.18
C PHE A 73 -0.75 16.10 12.06
N PHE A 74 -0.28 15.97 10.81
CA PHE A 74 -1.17 15.86 9.66
C PHE A 74 -2.12 14.66 9.79
N LEU A 75 -1.60 13.49 10.19
CA LEU A 75 -2.40 12.28 10.37
C LEU A 75 -3.42 12.39 11.50
N ILE A 76 -3.06 13.05 12.62
CA ILE A 76 -4.00 13.33 13.71
C ILE A 76 -5.12 14.25 13.22
N TYR A 77 -4.77 15.36 12.57
CA TYR A 77 -5.75 16.27 11.98
C TYR A 77 -6.67 15.56 10.99
N ASN A 78 -6.10 14.77 10.08
CA ASN A 78 -6.85 13.96 9.13
C ASN A 78 -7.80 12.98 9.83
N GLY A 79 -7.34 12.33 10.90
CA GLY A 79 -8.15 11.44 11.72
C GLY A 79 -9.39 12.11 12.28
N PHE A 80 -9.28 13.33 12.81
CA PHE A 80 -10.44 14.10 13.27
C PHE A 80 -11.39 14.47 12.12
N VAL A 81 -10.87 14.89 10.96
CA VAL A 81 -11.69 15.19 9.77
C VAL A 81 -12.45 13.94 9.32
N LEU A 82 -11.79 12.78 9.29
CA LEU A 82 -12.38 11.52 8.87
C LEU A 82 -13.48 11.07 9.84
N LEU A 83 -13.24 11.13 11.15
CA LEU A 83 -14.24 10.81 12.17
C LEU A 83 -15.46 11.73 12.11
N LYS A 84 -15.28 13.00 11.74
CA LYS A 84 -16.39 13.96 11.57
C LYS A 84 -17.24 13.65 10.34
N LYS A 85 -16.64 13.21 9.23
CA LYS A 85 -17.33 12.98 7.95
C LYS A 85 -17.93 11.58 7.82
N GLU A 86 -17.18 10.56 8.26
CA GLU A 86 -17.52 9.14 8.06
C GLU A 86 -17.97 8.44 9.35
N GLY A 87 -17.96 9.16 10.48
CA GLY A 87 -18.33 8.62 11.80
C GLY A 87 -17.27 7.72 12.44
N LYS A 88 -17.64 7.09 13.55
CA LYS A 88 -16.75 6.25 14.36
C LYS A 88 -16.72 4.81 13.83
N SER A 89 -15.56 4.34 13.39
CA SER A 89 -15.29 2.95 13.07
C SER A 89 -13.82 2.62 13.34
N LYS A 90 -13.47 1.35 13.56
CA LYS A 90 -12.06 0.93 13.78
C LYS A 90 -11.15 1.41 12.66
N ALA A 91 -11.64 1.35 11.42
CA ALA A 91 -10.97 1.85 10.25
C ALA A 91 -10.72 3.37 10.32
N ASN A 92 -11.69 4.17 10.75
CA ASN A 92 -11.58 5.63 10.77
C ASN A 92 -10.61 6.15 11.84
N TYR A 93 -10.24 5.33 12.83
CA TYR A 93 -9.23 5.66 13.84
C TYR A 93 -7.78 5.42 13.41
N LEU A 94 -7.54 4.74 12.27
CA LEU A 94 -6.19 4.31 11.89
C LEU A 94 -5.21 5.46 11.66
N SER A 95 -5.63 6.53 10.98
CA SER A 95 -4.77 7.70 10.75
C SER A 95 -4.44 8.43 12.06
N LEU A 96 -5.45 8.66 12.91
CA LEU A 96 -5.26 9.26 14.23
C LEU A 96 -4.27 8.45 15.07
N GLY A 97 -4.47 7.13 15.14
CA GLY A 97 -3.61 6.22 15.89
C GLY A 97 -2.17 6.22 15.40
N LEU A 98 -1.95 6.14 14.08
CA LEU A 98 -0.60 6.18 13.51
C LEU A 98 0.09 7.53 13.78
N GLY A 99 -0.64 8.64 13.69
CA GLY A 99 -0.12 9.96 14.02
C GLY A 99 0.34 10.06 15.48
N CYS A 100 -0.45 9.53 16.43
CA CYS A 100 -0.05 9.44 17.84
C CYS A 100 1.21 8.57 18.05
N VAL A 101 1.30 7.42 17.37
CA VAL A 101 2.49 6.53 17.45
C VAL A 101 3.74 7.26 16.94
N ILE A 102 3.62 8.00 15.84
CA ILE A 102 4.74 8.78 15.29
C ILE A 102 5.19 9.84 16.29
N LEU A 103 4.29 10.66 16.84
CA LEU A 103 4.68 11.71 17.79
C LEU A 103 5.22 11.14 19.10
N PHE A 104 4.63 10.04 19.59
CA PHE A 104 5.13 9.33 20.76
C PHE A 104 6.57 8.85 20.58
N PHE A 105 6.94 8.36 19.40
CA PHE A 105 8.33 8.00 19.09
C PHE A 105 9.28 9.19 19.26
N PHE A 106 8.92 10.39 18.77
CA PHE A 106 9.75 11.59 18.95
C PHE A 106 9.87 12.01 20.42
N VAL A 107 8.81 11.84 21.22
CA VAL A 107 8.86 12.06 22.68
C VAL A 107 9.85 11.10 23.34
N ILE A 108 9.81 9.81 23.00
CA ILE A 108 10.75 8.81 23.52
C ILE A 108 12.19 9.12 23.10
N MET A 109 12.41 9.58 21.87
CA MET A 109 13.72 10.02 21.41
C MET A 109 14.21 11.26 22.17
N ALA A 110 13.35 12.25 22.43
CA ALA A 110 13.71 13.42 23.23
C ALA A 110 14.08 13.06 24.67
N ILE A 111 13.35 12.12 25.29
CA ILE A 111 13.67 11.58 26.61
C ILE A 111 15.04 10.91 26.59
N ARG A 112 15.35 10.10 25.57
CA ARG A 112 16.66 9.44 25.47
C ARG A 112 17.80 10.44 25.30
N VAL A 113 17.63 11.46 24.46
CA VAL A 113 18.67 12.48 24.22
C VAL A 113 18.87 13.35 25.46
N SER A 114 17.82 13.57 26.25
CA SER A 114 17.86 14.39 27.47
C SER A 114 18.26 13.60 28.73
N ASP A 115 18.55 12.29 28.62
CA ASP A 115 18.93 11.45 29.75
C ASP A 115 20.35 11.77 30.24
N THR A 116 20.45 12.70 31.17
CA THR A 116 21.71 13.08 31.83
C THR A 116 22.07 12.16 32.99
N ASN A 117 21.10 11.42 33.55
CA ASN A 117 21.28 10.51 34.68
C ASN A 117 21.74 9.11 34.25
N GLY A 118 21.84 8.86 32.95
CA GLY A 118 22.27 7.59 32.39
C GLY A 118 21.29 6.43 32.68
N LEU A 119 20.00 6.71 32.87
CA LEU A 119 18.96 5.71 33.10
C LEU A 119 19.00 4.59 32.05
N PHE A 120 19.15 4.96 30.77
CA PHE A 120 19.17 3.96 29.71
C PHE A 120 20.51 3.22 29.60
N TYR A 121 21.60 3.78 30.13
CA TYR A 121 22.90 3.09 30.16
C TYR A 121 22.99 2.14 31.35
N THR A 122 22.42 2.53 32.49
CA THR A 122 22.45 1.77 33.74
C THR A 122 21.38 0.67 33.79
N ASN A 123 20.17 0.94 33.30
CA ASN A 123 19.09 -0.04 33.32
C ASN A 123 18.98 -0.78 31.98
N HIS A 124 19.52 -2.01 31.95
CA HIS A 124 19.54 -2.84 30.75
C HIS A 124 18.14 -3.14 30.20
N LEU A 125 17.14 -3.34 31.05
CA LEU A 125 15.76 -3.61 30.61
C LEU A 125 15.19 -2.41 29.85
N VAL A 126 15.37 -1.20 30.38
CA VAL A 126 14.93 0.05 29.73
C VAL A 126 15.62 0.22 28.37
N ASN A 127 16.93 -0.06 28.29
CA ASN A 127 17.68 0.00 27.04
C ASN A 127 17.20 -1.02 26.00
N ILE A 128 16.91 -2.25 26.43
CA ILE A 128 16.39 -3.32 25.57
C ILE A 128 15.02 -2.95 25.01
N ILE A 129 14.10 -2.46 25.85
CA ILE A 129 12.78 -1.98 25.41
C ILE A 129 12.93 -0.83 24.41
N PHE A 130 13.84 0.11 24.68
CA PHE A 130 14.12 1.23 23.78
C PHE A 130 14.62 0.77 22.40
N PHE A 131 15.59 -0.16 22.36
CA PHE A 131 16.07 -0.72 21.10
C PHE A 131 14.97 -1.48 20.36
N PHE A 132 14.13 -2.23 21.06
CA PHE A 132 12.98 -2.90 20.46
C PHE A 132 12.01 -1.91 19.82
N LEU A 133 11.71 -0.79 20.49
CA LEU A 133 10.85 0.27 19.98
C LEU A 133 11.45 0.96 18.75
N ILE A 134 12.73 1.35 18.79
CA ILE A 134 13.43 1.94 17.64
C ILE A 134 13.43 0.97 16.47
N TYR A 135 13.82 -0.28 16.70
CA TYR A 135 13.87 -1.30 15.65
C TYR A 135 12.51 -1.49 14.99
N SER A 136 11.45 -1.60 15.80
CA SER A 136 10.07 -1.72 15.31
C SER A 136 9.68 -0.49 14.48
N TYR A 137 9.98 0.72 14.97
CA TYR A 137 9.71 1.96 14.25
C TYR A 137 10.44 2.00 12.90
N LEU A 138 11.72 1.62 12.86
CA LEU A 138 12.51 1.60 11.63
C LEU A 138 12.00 0.57 10.63
N ILE A 139 11.70 -0.65 11.05
CA ILE A 139 11.21 -1.70 10.14
C ILE A 139 9.82 -1.38 9.59
N PHE A 140 8.88 -1.00 10.45
CA PHE A 140 7.53 -0.68 10.00
C PHE A 140 7.50 0.67 9.26
N GLY A 141 8.34 1.64 9.63
CA GLY A 141 8.48 2.89 8.89
C GLY A 141 9.08 2.67 7.50
N PHE A 142 10.14 1.85 7.40
CA PHE A 142 10.76 1.47 6.14
C PHE A 142 9.79 0.73 5.22
N ALA A 143 9.08 -0.28 5.75
CA ALA A 143 8.08 -1.03 4.98
C ALA A 143 6.91 -0.13 4.54
N PHE A 144 6.44 0.79 5.40
CA PHE A 144 5.39 1.75 5.05
C PHE A 144 5.86 2.70 3.93
N ALA A 145 7.04 3.31 4.07
CA ALA A 145 7.59 4.22 3.07
C ALA A 145 7.81 3.52 1.72
N GLY A 146 8.36 2.29 1.74
CA GLY A 146 8.54 1.48 0.53
C GLY A 146 7.21 1.16 -0.13
N PHE A 147 6.21 0.74 0.64
CA PHE A 147 4.87 0.45 0.14
C PHE A 147 4.18 1.70 -0.42
N LEU A 148 4.30 2.85 0.24
CA LEU A 148 3.77 4.15 -0.21
C LEU A 148 4.37 4.57 -1.55
N LEU A 149 5.70 4.68 -1.61
CA LEU A 149 6.39 5.13 -2.82
C LEU A 149 6.16 4.18 -3.99
N TYR A 150 6.16 2.88 -3.74
CA TYR A 150 5.92 1.90 -4.78
C TYR A 150 4.47 1.90 -5.26
N SER A 151 3.49 2.07 -4.36
CA SER A 151 2.09 2.17 -4.75
C SER A 151 1.84 3.39 -5.63
N ILE A 152 2.47 4.52 -5.34
CA ILE A 152 2.45 5.72 -6.20
C ILE A 152 3.06 5.41 -7.56
N LEU A 153 4.27 4.82 -7.60
CA LEU A 153 4.92 4.44 -8.86
C LEU A 153 4.06 3.47 -9.68
N TYR A 154 3.39 2.52 -9.04
CA TYR A 154 2.57 1.51 -9.68
C TYR A 154 1.35 2.08 -10.43
N LEU A 155 0.82 3.23 -9.99
CA LEU A 155 -0.27 3.92 -10.66
C LEU A 155 0.14 4.50 -12.02
N PHE A 156 1.41 4.88 -12.18
CA PHE A 156 1.94 5.45 -13.43
C PHE A 156 2.39 4.40 -14.45
N ILE A 157 2.36 3.11 -14.09
CA ILE A 157 2.73 2.04 -15.03
C ILE A 157 1.71 2.02 -16.17
N PRO A 158 2.14 2.15 -17.44
CA PRO A 158 1.25 2.13 -18.59
C PRO A 158 0.40 0.86 -18.63
N LYS A 159 -0.91 1.03 -18.83
CA LYS A 159 -1.85 -0.07 -18.99
C LYS A 159 -1.97 -0.43 -20.46
N LYS A 160 -2.21 -1.70 -20.75
CA LYS A 160 -2.54 -2.14 -22.10
C LYS A 160 -3.91 -1.60 -22.52
N LYS A 161 -4.25 -1.72 -23.80
CA LYS A 161 -5.51 -1.23 -24.37
C LYS A 161 -6.44 -2.33 -24.88
N TYR A 162 -5.97 -3.58 -24.89
CA TYR A 162 -6.73 -4.74 -25.31
C TYR A 162 -6.95 -5.67 -24.12
N TYR A 163 -8.21 -5.79 -23.70
CA TYR A 163 -8.68 -6.67 -22.63
C TYR A 163 -9.94 -7.40 -23.09
N ASP A 164 -10.14 -8.60 -22.59
CA ASP A 164 -11.34 -9.40 -22.82
C ASP A 164 -12.42 -9.08 -21.78
N PHE A 165 -11.99 -8.76 -20.57
CA PHE A 165 -12.88 -8.48 -19.45
C PHE A 165 -12.42 -7.27 -18.62
N ILE A 166 -13.37 -6.43 -18.22
CA ILE A 166 -13.19 -5.33 -17.25
C ILE A 166 -13.92 -5.71 -15.96
N ILE A 167 -13.19 -5.91 -14.86
CA ILE A 167 -13.75 -6.32 -13.57
C ILE A 167 -13.99 -5.08 -12.70
N ILE A 168 -15.22 -4.84 -12.28
CA ILE A 168 -15.56 -3.79 -11.30
C ILE A 168 -15.63 -4.43 -9.91
N HIS A 169 -14.70 -4.04 -9.03
CA HIS A 169 -14.70 -4.53 -7.64
C HIS A 169 -15.72 -3.79 -6.78
N GLY A 170 -16.51 -4.52 -5.99
CA GLY A 170 -17.36 -4.00 -4.94
C GLY A 170 -16.62 -3.19 -3.85
N ALA A 171 -17.35 -2.28 -3.20
CA ALA A 171 -16.80 -1.25 -2.30
C ALA A 171 -17.74 -0.86 -1.13
N GLY A 172 -18.74 -1.69 -0.85
CA GLY A 172 -19.86 -1.47 0.06
C GLY A 172 -21.03 -0.72 -0.59
N LEU A 173 -22.23 -1.01 -0.11
CA LEU A 173 -23.48 -0.34 -0.48
C LEU A 173 -23.98 0.63 0.61
N LEU A 174 -24.59 1.74 0.19
CA LEU A 174 -25.36 2.63 1.05
C LEU A 174 -26.70 1.97 1.38
N ASN A 175 -27.01 1.85 2.68
CA ASN A 175 -28.23 1.22 3.18
C ASN A 175 -28.47 -0.20 2.64
N GLY A 176 -27.39 -0.89 2.28
CA GLY A 176 -27.42 -2.26 1.76
C GLY A 176 -28.00 -2.42 0.34
N GLU A 177 -28.24 -1.33 -0.40
CA GLU A 177 -28.88 -1.42 -1.72
C GLU A 177 -28.38 -0.41 -2.77
N LYS A 178 -27.86 0.75 -2.36
CA LYS A 178 -27.46 1.81 -3.29
C LYS A 178 -25.94 1.88 -3.45
N VAL A 179 -25.46 2.23 -4.63
CA VAL A 179 -24.02 2.43 -4.86
C VAL A 179 -23.47 3.57 -3.99
N THR A 180 -22.34 3.35 -3.34
CA THR A 180 -21.61 4.41 -2.63
C THR A 180 -20.89 5.34 -3.62
N PRO A 181 -20.50 6.56 -3.23
CA PRO A 181 -19.65 7.43 -4.06
C PRO A 181 -18.33 6.76 -4.47
N LEU A 182 -17.79 5.89 -3.59
CA LEU A 182 -16.58 5.12 -3.85
C LEU A 182 -16.82 4.08 -4.95
N LEU A 183 -17.93 3.34 -4.87
CA LEU A 183 -18.32 2.35 -5.87
C LEU A 183 -18.66 3.01 -7.21
N LYS A 184 -19.42 4.11 -7.19
CA LYS A 184 -19.71 4.93 -8.38
C LYS A 184 -18.43 5.33 -9.12
N SER A 185 -17.42 5.81 -8.40
CA SER A 185 -16.13 6.20 -9.01
C SER A 185 -15.43 5.03 -9.72
N ARG A 186 -15.61 3.79 -9.24
CA ARG A 186 -15.09 2.59 -9.92
C ARG A 186 -15.92 2.26 -11.16
N ILE A 187 -17.24 2.36 -11.07
CA ILE A 187 -18.14 2.13 -12.20
C ILE A 187 -17.84 3.12 -13.32
N ASP A 188 -17.82 4.42 -13.02
CA ASP A 188 -17.52 5.48 -13.99
C ASP A 188 -16.17 5.22 -14.69
N LYS A 189 -15.15 4.80 -13.92
CA LYS A 189 -13.82 4.51 -14.48
C LYS A 189 -13.79 3.25 -15.34
N ALA A 190 -14.61 2.25 -15.02
CA ALA A 190 -14.77 1.03 -15.81
C ALA A 190 -15.51 1.30 -17.12
N VAL A 191 -16.53 2.16 -17.08
CA VAL A 191 -17.27 2.62 -18.28
C VAL A 191 -16.35 3.41 -19.20
N GLU A 192 -15.53 4.33 -18.66
CA GLU A 192 -14.49 5.00 -19.44
C GLU A 192 -13.55 4.01 -20.14
N ALA A 193 -13.07 2.99 -19.41
CA ALA A 193 -12.21 1.96 -19.95
C ALA A 193 -12.91 1.07 -20.99
N TYR A 194 -14.22 0.82 -20.83
CA TYR A 194 -15.05 0.09 -21.76
C TYR A 194 -15.13 0.83 -23.11
N HIS A 195 -15.41 2.13 -23.10
CA HIS A 195 -15.46 2.94 -24.33
C HIS A 195 -14.09 3.10 -25.01
N GLN A 196 -13.00 3.12 -24.23
CA GLN A 196 -11.64 3.23 -24.76
C GLN A 196 -11.03 1.88 -25.18
N SER A 197 -11.75 0.77 -24.98
CA SER A 197 -11.28 -0.57 -25.30
C SER A 197 -11.03 -0.74 -26.79
N LEU A 198 -9.89 -1.33 -27.15
CA LEU A 198 -9.62 -1.75 -28.53
C LEU A 198 -10.27 -3.11 -28.88
N ASN A 199 -10.86 -3.78 -27.88
CA ASN A 199 -11.63 -4.99 -28.10
C ASN A 199 -13.13 -4.64 -28.17
N PRO A 200 -13.79 -4.76 -29.33
CA PRO A 200 -15.22 -4.45 -29.48
C PRO A 200 -16.13 -5.42 -28.74
N ASN A 201 -15.62 -6.61 -28.38
CA ASN A 201 -16.36 -7.64 -27.65
C ASN A 201 -16.00 -7.68 -26.16
N VAL A 202 -15.36 -6.63 -25.64
CA VAL A 202 -15.01 -6.56 -24.21
C VAL A 202 -16.27 -6.68 -23.35
N LYS A 203 -16.20 -7.46 -22.28
CA LYS A 203 -17.29 -7.61 -21.31
C LYS A 203 -16.93 -6.98 -19.98
N ILE A 204 -17.93 -6.48 -19.26
CA ILE A 204 -17.79 -5.99 -17.89
C ILE A 204 -18.22 -7.13 -16.95
N ILE A 205 -17.40 -7.43 -15.96
CA ILE A 205 -17.74 -8.32 -14.85
C ILE A 205 -17.99 -7.44 -13.63
N ALA A 206 -19.24 -7.34 -13.21
CA ALA A 206 -19.61 -6.78 -11.92
C ALA A 206 -19.36 -7.84 -10.84
N SER A 207 -18.41 -7.59 -9.94
CA SER A 207 -17.92 -8.58 -8.97
C SER A 207 -18.04 -8.09 -7.54
N GLY A 208 -18.79 -8.84 -6.74
CA GLY A 208 -19.03 -8.60 -5.33
C GLY A 208 -20.31 -9.30 -4.88
N GLY A 209 -20.18 -10.18 -3.90
CA GLY A 209 -21.31 -10.88 -3.31
C GLY A 209 -22.11 -10.02 -2.34
N ARG A 210 -22.92 -10.69 -1.52
CA ARG A 210 -23.80 -10.01 -0.56
C ARG A 210 -23.14 -9.90 0.81
N GLY A 211 -22.88 -8.68 1.27
CA GLY A 211 -22.50 -8.38 2.64
C GLY A 211 -23.58 -8.76 3.66
N GLY A 212 -23.19 -8.93 4.92
CA GLY A 212 -24.13 -9.37 5.97
C GLY A 212 -25.29 -8.40 6.22
N ASP A 213 -25.10 -7.12 5.91
CA ASP A 213 -26.05 -6.02 6.03
C ASP A 213 -26.65 -5.56 4.68
N GLU A 214 -26.37 -6.28 3.59
CA GLU A 214 -26.80 -5.91 2.25
C GLU A 214 -28.06 -6.67 1.81
N LYS A 215 -28.99 -5.96 1.16
CA LYS A 215 -30.25 -6.51 0.63
C LYS A 215 -30.04 -7.20 -0.71
N ILE A 216 -29.11 -6.69 -1.51
CA ILE A 216 -28.70 -7.22 -2.82
C ILE A 216 -27.18 -7.39 -2.83
N SER A 217 -26.65 -8.20 -3.74
CA SER A 217 -25.20 -8.29 -3.96
C SER A 217 -24.65 -6.97 -4.49
N GLU A 218 -23.38 -6.68 -4.18
CA GLU A 218 -22.70 -5.52 -4.78
C GLU A 218 -22.68 -5.62 -6.31
N ALA A 219 -22.53 -6.82 -6.86
CA ALA A 219 -22.57 -7.08 -8.29
C ALA A 219 -23.93 -6.73 -8.91
N GLN A 220 -25.04 -7.08 -8.26
CA GLN A 220 -26.37 -6.69 -8.72
C GLN A 220 -26.56 -5.17 -8.66
N ALA A 221 -26.08 -4.52 -7.60
CA ALA A 221 -26.13 -3.06 -7.48
C ALA A 221 -25.32 -2.35 -8.58
N ILE A 222 -24.13 -2.87 -8.90
CA ILE A 222 -23.30 -2.38 -10.03
C ILE A 222 -24.05 -2.56 -11.35
N CYS A 223 -24.66 -3.73 -11.59
CA CYS A 223 -25.41 -3.98 -12.81
C CYS A 223 -26.62 -3.05 -12.95
N ASN A 224 -27.39 -2.83 -11.89
CA ASN A 224 -28.52 -1.90 -11.91
C ASN A 224 -28.03 -0.49 -12.29
N TYR A 225 -26.96 -0.02 -11.64
CA TYR A 225 -26.39 1.28 -11.92
C TYR A 225 -25.90 1.41 -13.38
N LEU A 226 -25.24 0.38 -13.92
CA LEU A 226 -24.81 0.36 -15.32
C LEU A 226 -26.00 0.49 -16.28
N LEU A 227 -27.10 -0.21 -16.02
CA LEU A 227 -28.28 -0.20 -16.89
C LEU A 227 -29.10 1.10 -16.77
N GLU A 228 -29.14 1.69 -15.59
CA GLU A 228 -29.93 2.89 -15.30
C GLU A 228 -29.21 4.19 -15.70
N GLU A 229 -27.88 4.24 -15.50
CA GLU A 229 -27.12 5.49 -15.54
C GLU A 229 -26.06 5.54 -16.66
N THR A 230 -25.93 4.48 -17.46
CA THR A 230 -24.91 4.39 -18.52
C THR A 230 -25.47 3.80 -19.80
N ASP A 231 -24.69 3.81 -20.88
CA ASP A 231 -25.02 3.25 -22.19
C ASP A 231 -24.48 1.82 -22.40
N VAL A 232 -23.96 1.18 -21.35
CA VAL A 232 -23.46 -0.20 -21.43
C VAL A 232 -24.63 -1.17 -21.63
N PRO A 233 -24.65 -1.96 -22.72
CA PRO A 233 -25.72 -2.90 -22.99
C PRO A 233 -25.70 -4.08 -22.01
N ARG A 234 -26.88 -4.62 -21.66
CA ARG A 234 -27.02 -5.71 -20.68
C ARG A 234 -26.19 -6.94 -21.04
N GLU A 235 -26.07 -7.23 -22.34
CA GLU A 235 -25.37 -8.38 -22.90
C GLU A 235 -23.85 -8.31 -22.70
N ALA A 236 -23.32 -7.09 -22.48
CA ALA A 236 -21.92 -6.87 -22.15
C ALA A 236 -21.63 -7.07 -20.65
N ILE A 237 -22.65 -7.23 -19.80
CA ILE A 237 -22.49 -7.29 -18.33
C ILE A 237 -22.62 -8.74 -17.84
N LEU A 238 -21.61 -9.21 -17.11
CA LEU A 238 -21.59 -10.47 -16.39
C LEU A 238 -21.66 -10.18 -14.88
N LEU A 239 -22.41 -11.01 -14.15
CA LEU A 239 -22.59 -10.90 -12.70
C LEU A 239 -21.79 -11.99 -12.00
N GLU A 240 -20.93 -11.60 -11.07
CA GLU A 240 -20.23 -12.47 -10.13
C GLU A 240 -20.65 -12.09 -8.70
N GLU A 241 -21.51 -12.90 -8.08
CA GLU A 241 -22.23 -12.59 -6.85
C GLU A 241 -21.79 -13.41 -5.64
N ASP A 242 -20.71 -14.17 -5.75
CA ASP A 242 -20.30 -15.16 -4.73
C ASP A 242 -19.15 -14.64 -3.86
N SER A 243 -18.39 -13.65 -4.35
CA SER A 243 -17.17 -13.19 -3.69
C SER A 243 -17.42 -12.37 -2.42
N THR A 244 -16.72 -12.69 -1.33
CA THR A 244 -16.76 -11.94 -0.07
C THR A 244 -15.45 -11.22 0.27
N THR A 245 -14.40 -11.46 -0.52
CA THR A 245 -13.08 -10.87 -0.34
C THR A 245 -12.47 -10.41 -1.65
N THR A 246 -11.58 -9.40 -1.63
CA THR A 246 -10.84 -8.96 -2.83
C THR A 246 -10.13 -10.11 -3.56
N TYR A 247 -9.68 -11.15 -2.84
CA TYR A 247 -9.05 -12.32 -3.43
C TYR A 247 -10.07 -13.16 -4.22
N GLU A 248 -11.25 -13.37 -3.65
CA GLU A 248 -12.36 -14.09 -4.28
C GLU A 248 -12.90 -13.33 -5.49
N ASN A 249 -13.07 -12.00 -5.42
CA ASN A 249 -13.52 -11.18 -6.56
C ASN A 249 -12.65 -11.48 -7.79
N LEU A 250 -11.32 -11.47 -7.62
CA LEU A 250 -10.38 -11.77 -8.70
C LEU A 250 -10.43 -13.25 -9.12
N LEU A 251 -10.51 -14.18 -8.17
CA LEU A 251 -10.50 -15.61 -8.46
C LEU A 251 -11.75 -16.03 -9.25
N PHE A 252 -12.94 -15.66 -8.78
CA PHE A 252 -14.21 -16.04 -9.41
C PHE A 252 -14.40 -15.31 -10.74
N SER A 253 -14.01 -14.03 -10.83
CA SER A 253 -13.98 -13.31 -12.12
C SER A 253 -13.02 -13.97 -13.13
N LYS A 254 -11.85 -14.45 -12.67
CA LYS A 254 -10.89 -15.17 -13.53
C LYS A 254 -11.51 -16.44 -14.08
N GLU A 255 -12.09 -17.26 -13.21
CA GLU A 255 -12.73 -18.52 -13.59
C GLU A 255 -13.89 -18.31 -14.57
N MET A 256 -14.69 -17.26 -14.37
CA MET A 256 -15.76 -16.88 -15.29
C MET A 256 -15.22 -16.48 -16.66
N GLY A 257 -14.18 -15.64 -16.71
CA GLY A 257 -13.57 -15.21 -17.97
C GLY A 257 -12.91 -16.35 -18.73
N GLU A 258 -12.20 -17.25 -18.03
CA GLU A 258 -11.51 -18.40 -18.63
C GLU A 258 -12.46 -19.47 -19.21
N LYS A 259 -13.72 -19.52 -18.74
CA LYS A 259 -14.77 -20.34 -19.36
C LYS A 259 -15.25 -19.80 -20.71
N LEU A 260 -15.12 -18.49 -20.93
CA LEU A 260 -15.67 -17.80 -22.10
C LEU A 260 -14.62 -17.51 -23.18
N VAL A 261 -13.38 -17.24 -22.77
CA VAL A 261 -12.28 -16.89 -23.67
C VAL A 261 -11.03 -17.66 -23.24
N ALA A 262 -10.34 -18.28 -24.21
CA ALA A 262 -9.08 -18.96 -23.94
C ALA A 262 -7.97 -17.93 -23.63
N SER A 263 -7.28 -18.10 -22.49
CA SER A 263 -6.21 -17.19 -22.04
C SER A 263 -6.59 -15.70 -22.00
N PRO A 264 -7.66 -15.33 -21.28
CA PRO A 264 -8.17 -13.96 -21.29
C PRO A 264 -7.24 -12.97 -20.60
N ARG A 265 -7.32 -11.71 -21.01
CA ARG A 265 -6.72 -10.57 -20.34
C ARG A 265 -7.77 -9.74 -19.61
N PHE A 266 -7.50 -9.46 -18.34
CA PHE A 266 -8.40 -8.73 -17.46
C PHE A 266 -7.89 -7.32 -17.18
N LEU A 267 -8.82 -6.38 -17.04
CA LEU A 267 -8.59 -5.06 -16.45
C LEU A 267 -9.42 -4.97 -15.18
N PHE A 268 -8.81 -4.94 -14.00
CA PHE A 268 -9.56 -4.81 -12.75
C PHE A 268 -9.55 -3.37 -12.24
N VAL A 269 -10.74 -2.81 -12.05
CA VAL A 269 -10.96 -1.43 -11.63
C VAL A 269 -11.20 -1.36 -10.13
N THR A 270 -10.41 -0.53 -9.45
CA THR A 270 -10.49 -0.29 -8.01
C THR A 270 -9.97 1.11 -7.67
N ASN A 271 -9.95 1.50 -6.39
CA ASN A 271 -9.43 2.80 -5.98
C ASN A 271 -7.90 2.85 -6.02
N ASP A 272 -7.33 4.02 -6.30
CA ASP A 272 -5.88 4.25 -6.43
C ASP A 272 -5.04 3.64 -5.30
N TYR A 273 -5.46 3.84 -4.05
CA TYR A 273 -4.75 3.32 -2.87
C TYR A 273 -4.74 1.79 -2.78
N HIS A 274 -5.65 1.11 -3.48
CA HIS A 274 -5.89 -0.33 -3.40
C HIS A 274 -5.26 -1.11 -4.58
N VAL A 275 -4.97 -0.42 -5.70
CA VAL A 275 -4.53 -1.04 -6.96
C VAL A 275 -3.33 -1.98 -6.79
N PHE A 276 -2.28 -1.56 -6.06
CA PHE A 276 -1.09 -2.38 -5.91
C PHE A 276 -1.37 -3.65 -5.10
N ARG A 277 -2.09 -3.57 -3.97
CA ARG A 277 -2.44 -4.76 -3.18
C ARG A 277 -3.28 -5.74 -4.00
N THR A 278 -4.30 -5.26 -4.70
CA THR A 278 -5.15 -6.10 -5.58
C THR A 278 -4.32 -6.77 -6.66
N SER A 279 -3.36 -6.06 -7.25
CA SER A 279 -2.44 -6.61 -8.25
C SER A 279 -1.57 -7.75 -7.70
N THR A 280 -1.21 -7.72 -6.41
CA THR A 280 -0.46 -8.82 -5.78
C THR A 280 -1.30 -10.09 -5.62
N TYR A 281 -2.63 -9.98 -5.54
CA TYR A 281 -3.53 -11.14 -5.56
C TYR A 281 -3.71 -11.66 -6.98
N ALA A 282 -3.90 -10.76 -7.96
CA ALA A 282 -3.97 -11.13 -9.37
C ALA A 282 -2.72 -11.92 -9.81
N ARG A 283 -1.54 -11.48 -9.36
CA ARG A 283 -0.28 -12.23 -9.54
C ARG A 283 -0.33 -13.63 -8.92
N ARG A 284 -0.81 -13.75 -7.68
CA ARG A 284 -0.86 -15.02 -6.93
C ARG A 284 -1.73 -16.06 -7.62
N ILE A 285 -2.85 -15.66 -8.22
CA ILE A 285 -3.76 -16.56 -8.93
C ILE A 285 -3.40 -16.74 -10.42
N GLY A 286 -2.26 -16.19 -10.87
CA GLY A 286 -1.84 -16.27 -12.27
C GLY A 286 -2.72 -15.50 -13.24
N MET A 287 -3.50 -14.52 -12.78
CA MET A 287 -4.35 -13.69 -13.64
C MET A 287 -3.47 -12.81 -14.53
N LYS A 288 -3.67 -12.92 -15.84
CA LYS A 288 -3.11 -12.01 -16.85
C LYS A 288 -3.98 -10.76 -16.86
N GLY A 289 -3.53 -9.70 -16.18
CA GLY A 289 -4.32 -8.48 -16.13
C GLY A 289 -3.62 -7.33 -15.46
N ASP A 290 -4.19 -6.16 -15.69
CA ASP A 290 -3.69 -4.88 -15.26
C ASP A 290 -4.70 -4.24 -14.28
N GLY A 291 -4.19 -3.55 -13.27
CA GLY A 291 -5.03 -2.82 -12.31
C GLY A 291 -5.21 -1.37 -12.71
N LEU A 292 -6.45 -0.89 -12.72
CA LEU A 292 -6.83 0.49 -13.01
C LEU A 292 -7.36 1.17 -11.75
N GLY A 293 -6.74 2.28 -11.38
CA GLY A 293 -7.12 3.11 -10.24
C GLY A 293 -8.17 4.16 -10.59
N CYS A 294 -9.12 4.38 -9.67
CA CYS A 294 -10.02 5.51 -9.68
C CYS A 294 -9.80 6.40 -8.45
N ARG A 295 -10.10 7.69 -8.62
CA ARG A 295 -9.90 8.70 -7.59
C ARG A 295 -10.74 8.39 -6.35
N THR A 296 -10.22 8.81 -5.21
CA THR A 296 -10.89 8.75 -3.91
C THR A 296 -10.84 10.12 -3.26
N ALA A 297 -11.83 10.45 -2.43
CA ALA A 297 -11.80 11.69 -1.66
C ALA A 297 -10.49 11.77 -0.83
N ALA A 298 -9.74 12.86 -0.99
CA ALA A 298 -8.39 12.99 -0.44
C ALA A 298 -8.32 12.79 1.08
N TYR A 299 -9.37 13.19 1.81
CA TYR A 299 -9.43 13.01 3.27
C TYR A 299 -9.55 11.54 3.70
N TYR A 300 -10.03 10.64 2.83
CA TYR A 300 -10.17 9.21 3.11
C TYR A 300 -8.88 8.43 2.83
N ILE A 301 -8.03 8.94 1.91
CA ILE A 301 -6.84 8.23 1.41
C ILE A 301 -5.87 7.81 2.53
N PRO A 302 -5.49 8.66 3.51
CA PRO A 302 -4.50 8.27 4.50
C PRO A 302 -4.93 7.05 5.32
N SER A 303 -6.16 7.08 5.85
CA SER A 303 -6.68 5.95 6.64
C SER A 303 -6.86 4.69 5.78
N ALA A 304 -7.37 4.84 4.55
CA ALA A 304 -7.50 3.72 3.62
C ALA A 304 -6.14 3.08 3.32
N PHE A 305 -5.13 3.89 3.00
CA PHE A 305 -3.79 3.41 2.69
C PHE A 305 -3.10 2.73 3.89
N ILE A 306 -3.31 3.24 5.10
CA ILE A 306 -2.83 2.58 6.33
C ILE A 306 -3.47 1.19 6.49
N ARG A 307 -4.76 1.04 6.18
CA ARG A 307 -5.44 -0.25 6.19
C ARG A 307 -4.83 -1.22 5.18
N GLU A 308 -4.54 -0.74 3.96
CA GLU A 308 -3.88 -1.53 2.93
C GLU A 308 -2.49 -2.01 3.36
N TYR A 309 -1.74 -1.12 4.01
CA TYR A 309 -0.44 -1.43 4.57
C TYR A 309 -0.52 -2.49 5.67
N ILE A 310 -1.46 -2.36 6.61
CA ILE A 310 -1.67 -3.36 7.67
C ILE A 310 -2.00 -4.73 7.07
N ALA A 311 -2.89 -4.78 6.07
CA ALA A 311 -3.23 -6.02 5.38
C ALA A 311 -1.99 -6.66 4.71
N LEU A 312 -1.09 -5.83 4.15
CA LEU A 312 0.18 -6.29 3.60
C LEU A 312 1.11 -6.86 4.69
N CYS A 313 1.22 -6.18 5.84
CA CYS A 313 2.03 -6.63 6.96
C CYS A 313 1.57 -7.99 7.48
N VAL A 314 0.25 -8.19 7.61
CA VAL A 314 -0.34 -9.48 7.99
C VAL A 314 -0.01 -10.56 6.96
N LYS A 315 -0.10 -10.25 5.66
CA LYS A 315 0.28 -11.17 4.57
C LYS A 315 1.77 -11.56 4.65
N MET A 316 2.62 -10.63 5.07
CA MET A 316 4.07 -10.81 5.19
C MET A 316 4.55 -11.13 6.61
N ARG A 317 3.65 -11.57 7.51
CA ARG A 317 3.95 -11.81 8.94
C ARG A 317 5.20 -12.65 9.20
N TRP A 318 5.47 -13.64 8.36
CA TRP A 318 6.65 -14.51 8.49
C TRP A 318 7.96 -13.77 8.25
N LEU A 319 7.96 -12.77 7.35
CA LEU A 319 9.13 -11.91 7.14
C LEU A 319 9.41 -11.06 8.39
N PHE A 320 8.37 -10.44 8.95
CA PHE A 320 8.51 -9.66 10.19
C PHE A 320 8.95 -10.54 11.36
N LEU A 321 8.40 -11.76 11.47
CA LEU A 321 8.84 -12.72 12.49
C LEU A 321 10.33 -13.05 12.35
N ALA A 322 10.82 -13.29 11.13
CA ALA A 322 12.24 -13.52 10.87
C ALA A 322 13.10 -12.32 11.31
N PHE A 323 12.67 -11.08 11.01
CA PHE A 323 13.36 -9.88 11.48
C PHE A 323 13.40 -9.77 13.01
N TYR A 324 12.30 -10.06 13.70
CA TYR A 324 12.29 -10.05 15.17
C TYR A 324 13.14 -11.16 15.78
N ILE A 325 13.21 -12.35 15.16
CA ILE A 325 14.13 -13.41 15.58
C ILE A 325 15.58 -12.93 15.49
N LEU A 326 15.96 -12.27 14.39
CA LEU A 326 17.30 -11.70 14.22
C LEU A 326 17.60 -10.63 15.28
N LEU A 327 16.64 -9.74 15.58
CA LEU A 327 16.78 -8.76 16.66
C LEU A 327 17.02 -9.45 18.01
N ILE A 328 16.22 -10.46 18.36
CA ILE A 328 16.33 -11.18 19.62
C ILE A 328 17.70 -11.86 19.74
N LEU A 329 18.17 -12.52 18.68
CA LEU A 329 19.50 -13.14 18.66
C LEU A 329 20.61 -12.10 18.84
N ALA A 330 20.50 -10.93 18.19
CA ALA A 330 21.46 -9.84 18.36
C ALA A 330 21.46 -9.28 19.79
N LEU A 331 20.29 -9.12 20.41
CA LEU A 331 20.16 -8.69 21.80
C LEU A 331 20.75 -9.72 22.77
N ILE A 332 20.45 -11.02 22.60
CA ILE A 332 21.02 -12.10 23.43
C ILE A 332 22.54 -12.09 23.33
N PHE A 333 23.10 -11.96 22.13
CA PHE A 333 24.54 -11.90 21.93
C PHE A 333 25.16 -10.66 22.58
N SER A 334 24.54 -9.48 22.41
CA SER A 334 25.03 -8.22 22.97
C SER A 334 25.00 -8.16 24.50
N TYR A 335 24.09 -8.90 25.13
CA TYR A 335 23.93 -8.95 26.59
C TYR A 335 24.44 -10.26 27.20
N ARG A 336 25.18 -11.06 26.43
CA ARG A 336 25.80 -12.30 26.89
C ARG A 336 26.81 -11.97 28.00
N GLY A 337 26.60 -12.52 29.20
CA GLY A 337 27.41 -12.28 30.40
C GLY A 337 26.96 -11.12 31.29
N ILE A 338 25.86 -10.42 30.95
CA ILE A 338 25.21 -9.40 31.80
C ILE A 338 23.87 -9.93 32.34
N LEU A 339 23.11 -10.66 31.52
CA LEU A 339 21.79 -11.21 31.88
C LEU A 339 21.82 -12.67 32.34
N TRP A 340 22.96 -13.35 32.20
CA TRP A 340 23.15 -14.76 32.56
C TRP A 340 24.41 -14.94 33.38
#